data_AF-A0A329YAC2-F1
#
_entry.id   AF-A0A329YAC2-F1
#
_cell.length_a   1.000
_cell.length_b   1.000
_cell.length_c   1.000
_cell.angle_alpha   90.00
_cell.angle_beta   90.00
_cell.angle_gamma   90.00
#
_symmetry.space_group_name_H-M   'P 1'
#
loop_
_entity.id
_entity.type
_entity.pdbx_description
1 polymer ?
#
loop_
_entity_poly.entity_id
_entity_poly.type
_entity_poly.pdbx_seq_one_letter_code
_entity_poly.pdbx_strand_id
1 'polypeptide(L)' 'MNIKSLLLGSAAALAAVSGAQAADAIVAAEPEPLEYVRICDAYGAGYFFIPGTETCLKIGGRVRTEGEWYDAYNP' A
#
# COMPACT_ATOMS: atom_id res chain seq x y z
N MET A 1 -22.82 39.62 -47.78
CA MET A 1 -22.25 39.59 -46.41
C MET A 1 -22.67 38.27 -45.80
N ASN A 2 -21.76 37.33 -45.50
CA ASN A 2 -21.97 36.17 -44.57
C ASN A 2 -20.74 35.23 -44.45
N ILE A 3 -19.74 35.29 -45.34
CA ILE A 3 -18.52 34.44 -45.24
C ILE A 3 -17.54 34.88 -44.12
N LYS A 4 -17.43 36.19 -43.85
CA LYS A 4 -16.53 36.72 -42.81
C LYS A 4 -16.92 36.23 -41.41
N SER A 5 -18.24 36.16 -41.14
CA SER A 5 -18.78 35.67 -39.87
C SER A 5 -18.46 34.20 -39.61
N LEU A 6 -18.41 33.38 -40.66
CA LEU A 6 -18.17 31.94 -40.54
C LEU A 6 -16.69 31.65 -40.23
N LEU A 7 -15.78 32.39 -40.85
CA LEU A 7 -14.33 32.26 -40.60
C LEU A 7 -13.94 32.74 -39.19
N LEU A 8 -14.54 33.85 -38.73
CA LEU A 8 -14.35 34.34 -37.37
C LEU A 8 -14.93 33.38 -36.32
N GLY A 9 -16.07 32.74 -36.61
CA GLY A 9 -16.66 31.71 -35.75
C GLY A 9 -15.82 30.44 -35.64
N SER A 10 -15.25 29.94 -36.74
CA SER A 10 -14.43 28.72 -36.75
C SER A 10 -13.10 28.87 -36.01
N ALA A 11 -12.47 30.06 -36.07
CA ALA A 11 -11.23 30.31 -35.33
C ALA A 11 -11.43 30.31 -33.80
N ALA A 12 -12.58 30.80 -33.32
CA ALA A 12 -12.92 30.79 -31.90
C ALA A 12 -13.18 29.37 -31.36
N ALA A 13 -13.75 28.49 -32.17
CA ALA A 13 -14.00 27.09 -31.80
C ALA A 13 -12.70 26.28 -31.62
N LEU A 14 -11.67 26.56 -32.43
CA LEU A 14 -10.36 25.89 -32.35
C LEU A 14 -9.55 26.34 -31.13
N ALA A 15 -9.69 27.59 -30.69
CA ALA A 15 -9.02 28.12 -29.50
C ALA A 15 -9.65 27.64 -28.17
N ALA A 16 -10.92 27.20 -28.19
CA ALA A 16 -11.59 26.65 -27.01
C ALA A 16 -11.24 25.18 -26.72
N VAL A 17 -10.60 24.47 -27.66
CA VAL A 17 -10.27 23.03 -27.57
C VAL A 17 -8.77 22.77 -27.31
N SER A 18 -7.93 23.80 -27.21
CA SER A 18 -6.53 23.64 -26.82
C SER A 18 -6.37 23.60 -25.30
N GLY A 19 -6.93 22.57 -24.68
CA GLY A 19 -6.92 22.39 -23.24
C GLY A 19 -7.00 20.92 -22.83
N ALA A 20 -6.32 20.02 -23.55
CA ALA A 20 -6.01 18.70 -23.00
C ALA A 20 -4.99 18.89 -21.86
N GLN A 21 -5.49 19.24 -20.68
CA GLN A 21 -4.75 19.12 -19.44
C GLN A 21 -4.50 17.63 -19.23
N ALA A 22 -3.26 17.21 -19.46
CA ALA A 22 -2.77 15.90 -19.05
C ALA A 22 -2.84 15.83 -17.52
N ALA A 23 -3.92 15.23 -17.00
CA ALA A 23 -4.07 14.95 -15.59
C ALA A 23 -3.48 13.56 -15.29
N ASP A 24 -2.16 13.41 -15.45
CA ASP A 24 -1.44 12.50 -14.57
C ASP A 24 -1.13 13.30 -13.31
N ALA A 25 -2.18 13.45 -12.49
CA ALA A 25 -1.98 13.74 -11.10
C ALA A 25 -1.21 12.54 -10.55
N ILE A 26 0.12 12.67 -10.49
CA ILE A 26 0.92 11.94 -9.53
C ILE A 26 0.45 12.47 -8.17
N VAL A 27 -0.70 11.96 -7.74
CA VAL A 27 -1.07 11.94 -6.34
C VAL A 27 0.04 11.13 -5.72
N ALA A 28 1.02 11.84 -5.16
CA ALA A 28 1.89 11.28 -4.16
C ALA A 28 0.89 10.75 -3.12
N ALA A 29 0.62 9.45 -3.17
CA ALA A 29 -0.06 8.77 -2.10
C ALA A 29 0.87 8.99 -0.92
N GLU A 30 0.55 9.96 -0.06
CA GLU A 30 1.14 10.09 1.26
C GLU A 30 1.12 8.65 1.81
N PRO A 31 2.27 8.10 2.22
CA PRO A 31 2.30 6.73 2.70
C PRO A 31 1.39 6.68 3.92
N GLU A 32 0.17 6.19 3.71
CA GLU A 32 -0.79 5.89 4.77
C GLU A 32 0.01 5.08 5.80
N PRO A 33 -0.01 5.48 7.08
CA PRO A 33 0.69 4.75 8.12
C PRO A 33 0.08 3.36 8.18
N LEU A 34 0.72 2.41 7.50
CA LEU A 34 0.25 1.05 7.42
C LEU A 34 0.35 0.49 8.84
N GLU A 35 -0.79 0.39 9.51
CA GLU A 35 -0.90 -0.31 10.78
C GLU A 35 -0.78 -1.80 10.51
N TYR A 36 0.47 -2.27 10.38
CA TYR A 36 0.79 -3.64 10.01
C TYR A 36 0.36 -4.67 11.06
N VAL A 37 0.04 -4.24 12.28
CA VAL A 37 -0.29 -5.14 13.38
C VAL A 37 -1.63 -4.73 13.96
N ARG A 38 -2.68 -5.41 13.49
CA ARG A 38 -4.04 -5.30 14.03
C ARG A 38 -4.29 -6.43 15.02
N ILE A 39 -4.97 -6.12 16.12
CA ILE A 39 -5.39 -7.12 17.12
C ILE A 39 -6.52 -7.97 16.53
N CYS A 40 -6.46 -9.30 16.71
CA CYS A 40 -7.56 -10.19 16.32
C CYS A 40 -8.51 -10.44 17.50
N ASP A 41 -9.67 -9.80 17.45
CA ASP A 41 -10.69 -9.86 18.51
C ASP A 41 -11.40 -11.22 18.62
N ALA A 42 -11.36 -12.05 17.57
CA ALA A 42 -12.02 -13.37 17.57
C ALA A 42 -11.42 -14.36 18.58
N TYR A 43 -10.11 -14.28 18.84
CA TYR A 43 -9.40 -15.17 19.76
C TYR A 43 -8.88 -14.45 21.01
N GLY A 44 -8.94 -13.11 21.02
CA GLY A 44 -8.55 -12.29 22.16
C GLY A 44 -7.04 -12.03 22.25
N ALA A 45 -6.57 -11.71 23.46
CA ALA A 45 -5.23 -11.19 23.69
C ALA A 45 -4.11 -12.11 23.15
N GLY A 46 -3.14 -11.52 22.46
CA GLY A 46 -1.99 -12.20 21.89
C GLY A 46 -2.21 -12.81 20.50
N TYR A 47 -3.37 -12.60 19.89
CA TYR A 47 -3.63 -12.91 18.48
C TYR A 47 -3.60 -11.64 17.62
N PHE A 48 -3.01 -11.76 16.43
CA PHE A 48 -2.82 -10.67 15.48
C PHE A 48 -3.33 -11.10 14.09
N PHE A 49 -3.81 -10.16 13.29
CA PHE A 49 -4.13 -10.43 11.90
C PHE A 49 -2.88 -10.47 11.02
N ILE A 50 -2.82 -11.43 10.10
CA ILE A 50 -1.81 -11.43 9.04
C ILE A 50 -2.17 -10.30 8.04
N PRO A 51 -1.23 -9.38 7.71
CA PRO A 51 -1.49 -8.29 6.77
C PRO A 51 -2.09 -8.79 5.45
N GLY A 52 -3.15 -8.12 4.97
CA GLY A 52 -3.86 -8.51 3.74
C GLY A 52 -4.84 -9.68 3.89
N THR A 53 -5.08 -10.19 5.10
CA THR A 53 -6.04 -11.28 5.35
C THR A 53 -6.85 -11.05 6.63
N GLU A 54 -7.90 -11.86 6.82
CA GLU A 54 -8.64 -12.00 8.09
C GLU A 54 -8.15 -13.19 8.93
N THR A 55 -7.00 -13.76 8.58
CA THR A 55 -6.42 -14.90 9.28
C THR A 55 -5.75 -14.44 10.57
N CYS A 56 -6.13 -15.05 11.69
CA CYS A 56 -5.53 -14.77 13.00
C CYS A 56 -4.32 -15.67 13.26
N LEU A 57 -3.24 -15.06 13.74
CA LEU A 57 -1.96 -15.70 14.05
C LEU A 57 -1.54 -15.34 15.49
N LYS A 58 -1.03 -16.33 16.21
CA LYS A 58 -0.41 -16.15 17.54
C LYS A 58 1.07 -16.45 17.45
N ILE A 59 1.89 -15.49 17.86
CA ILE A 59 3.35 -15.67 17.90
C ILE A 59 3.72 -16.31 19.23
N GLY A 60 4.39 -17.46 19.17
CA GLY A 60 4.85 -18.17 20.35
C GLY A 60 5.94 -19.18 19.98
N GLY A 61 6.72 -19.61 20.96
CA GLY A 61 7.80 -20.56 20.77
C GLY A 61 8.35 -21.06 22.09
N ARG A 62 9.31 -21.99 22.01
CA ARG A 62 10.08 -22.47 23.16
C ARG A 62 11.57 -22.28 22.88
N VAL A 63 12.31 -21.85 23.89
CA VAL A 63 13.78 -21.85 23.83
C VAL A 63 14.26 -23.25 24.18
N ARG A 64 15.21 -23.76 23.39
CA ARG A 64 15.92 -25.02 23.68
C ARG A 64 17.41 -24.73 23.72
N THR A 65 18.06 -25.30 24.72
CA THR A 65 19.51 -25.23 24.89
C THR A 65 20.03 -26.66 25.00
N GLU A 66 21.14 -26.90 24.32
CA GLU A 66 21.93 -28.11 24.44
C GLU A 66 23.25 -27.74 25.10
N GLY A 67 23.75 -28.61 25.98
CA GLY A 67 24.99 -28.41 26.69
C GLY A 67 25.70 -29.74 26.81
N GLU A 68 26.95 -29.76 26.39
CA GLU A 68 27.86 -30.89 26.54
C GLU A 68 28.74 -30.66 27.77
N TRP A 69 29.03 -31.72 28.51
CA TRP A 69 29.91 -31.69 29.66
C TRP A 69 31.22 -32.39 29.29
N TYR A 70 32.32 -31.91 29.86
CA TYR A 70 33.61 -32.57 29.72
C TYR A 70 33.57 -33.92 30.43
N ASP A 71 33.72 -35.01 29.66
CA ASP A 71 33.86 -36.36 30.20
C ASP A 71 35.35 -36.68 30.38
N ALA A 72 35.79 -36.72 31.64
CA ALA A 72 37.19 -37.01 31.98
C ALA A 72 37.60 -38.47 31.70
N TYR A 73 36.65 -39.36 31.38
CA TYR A 73 36.89 -40.79 31.14
C TYR A 73 36.69 -41.22 29.68
N ASN A 74 36.22 -40.31 28.82
CA ASN A 74 36.05 -40.54 27.39
C ASN A 74 36.81 -39.45 26.61
N PRO A 75 38.15 -39.62 26.45
CA PRO A 75 39.01 -38.64 25.78
C PRO A 75 38.74 -38.49 24.27
#